data_AF-A0A1L8DSD8-F1
#
_entry.id   AF-A0A1L8DSD8-F1
#
_cell.length_a   1.000
_cell.length_b   1.000
_cell.length_c   1.000
_cell.angle_alpha   90.00
_cell.angle_beta   90.00
_cell.angle_gamma   90.00
#
_symmetry.space_group_name_H-M   'P 1'
#
loop_
_entity.id
_entity.type
_entity.pdbx_description
1 polymer ?
#
loop_
_entity_poly.entity_id
_entity_poly.type
_entity_poly.pdbx_seq_one_letter_code
_entity_poly.pdbx_strand_id
1 'polypeptide(L)'
;MGCSSTALGEAPRDDQACSGRGDCLNGTCLCEIRYSGDECSAFNLPYHAGVSSIFYFVALVSLIQLLICIVAEYQRLKQPSFLRACRLTTQKLLYFFVFVAALLRGAYFTTPEILQPVWASSLMSAYYPLLMTCASLVVCLWAEIFHLRDIRWEKSQFLSKSFLGFMAFNLLPYSLLAAEVLFSQLITDRNTYSHIFNGCYAALLLIVVVFFLIYGVEVFFKVRGGFVYDYGNLSSTQNVNASQLHQSRFGLLSQAIMLIVIVGFLTSETLGDFWKKKVPVYSRNWHDIVFRLVEVGVALWFPCCLWNSMAPEQLWILNPKKLLSRQIEPVASSSQGTAKATEEGQAALLKKDCWICYDPDKTEPLIQPCKCTGDVSSVHHECLRRWLVESCSKSDDVLLKCKVCDAPYEVKRTSKLDWEKGFTVQHWAKTVILVTLMCITGASAWVIIQLYVDPIVRVLTAGFAVIIGYVCVKLLGENTFTAYQRAKVSSINIVTSELDVTEKLNTICQDVTCN
;
A
#
# COMPACT_ATOMS: atom_id res chain seq x y z
N MET A 1 4.17 48.78 -11.47
CA MET A 1 2.97 48.57 -12.30
C MET A 1 2.04 47.76 -11.44
N GLY A 2 1.05 48.41 -10.83
CA GLY A 2 0.11 47.78 -9.91
C GLY A 2 -1.28 47.80 -10.53
N CYS A 3 -2.09 46.80 -10.19
CA CYS A 3 -3.49 46.84 -10.56
C CYS A 3 -4.22 47.85 -9.65
N SER A 4 -4.92 48.85 -10.22
CA SER A 4 -5.67 49.83 -9.43
C SER A 4 -6.99 49.23 -8.95
N SER A 5 -7.14 49.07 -7.64
CA SER A 5 -8.45 48.88 -7.01
C SER A 5 -9.21 50.20 -7.13
N THR A 6 -10.30 50.23 -7.89
CA THR A 6 -11.18 51.40 -7.99
C THR A 6 -11.72 51.80 -6.62
N ALA A 7 -11.68 53.10 -6.32
CA ALA A 7 -12.26 53.67 -5.12
C ALA A 7 -13.80 53.55 -5.14
N LEU A 8 -14.40 53.46 -3.95
CA LEU A 8 -15.85 53.46 -3.69
C LEU A 8 -16.57 54.55 -4.51
N GLY A 9 -17.30 54.16 -5.56
CA GLY A 9 -18.25 55.04 -6.24
C GLY A 9 -18.39 54.90 -7.77
N GLU A 10 -17.46 54.26 -8.48
CA GLU A 10 -17.57 54.08 -9.94
C GLU A 10 -17.83 52.61 -10.33
N ALA A 11 -18.72 52.41 -11.31
CA ALA A 11 -19.03 51.10 -11.87
C ALA A 11 -17.75 50.43 -12.43
N PRO A 12 -17.55 49.11 -12.20
CA PRO A 12 -16.30 48.45 -12.54
C PRO A 12 -16.09 48.41 -14.05
N ARG A 13 -14.90 48.82 -14.51
CA ARG A 13 -14.40 48.46 -15.85
C ARG A 13 -13.87 47.03 -15.73
N ASP A 14 -14.70 46.07 -16.09
CA ASP A 14 -14.58 44.65 -15.68
C ASP A 14 -13.57 43.80 -16.48
N ASP A 15 -12.89 44.32 -17.51
CA ASP A 15 -12.34 43.41 -18.53
C ASP A 15 -10.80 43.20 -18.56
N GLN A 16 -10.00 43.78 -17.65
CA GLN A 16 -8.53 43.67 -17.79
C GLN A 16 -7.66 43.74 -16.52
N ALA A 17 -8.22 43.68 -15.32
CA ALA A 17 -7.41 43.54 -14.12
C ALA A 17 -6.85 42.10 -14.03
N CYS A 18 -5.53 41.96 -13.81
CA CYS A 18 -4.87 40.67 -13.55
C CYS A 18 -5.11 39.59 -14.64
N SER A 19 -5.12 40.00 -15.92
CA SER A 19 -5.35 39.14 -17.08
C SER A 19 -6.67 38.33 -17.06
N GLY A 20 -7.65 38.73 -16.24
CA GLY A 20 -8.89 37.97 -16.02
C GLY A 20 -8.70 36.63 -15.29
N ARG A 21 -7.51 36.41 -14.69
CA ARG A 21 -7.10 35.16 -14.03
C ARG A 21 -6.80 35.36 -12.54
N GLY A 22 -7.34 36.42 -11.95
CA GLY A 22 -7.09 36.79 -10.56
C GLY A 22 -7.88 38.01 -10.11
N ASP A 23 -7.78 38.33 -8.82
CA ASP A 23 -8.41 39.49 -8.21
C ASP A 23 -7.35 40.52 -7.83
N CYS A 24 -7.71 41.79 -7.94
CA CYS A 24 -6.85 42.92 -7.60
C CYS A 24 -6.99 43.30 -6.11
N LEU A 25 -5.92 43.13 -5.33
CA LEU A 25 -5.91 43.44 -3.89
C LEU A 25 -4.74 44.39 -3.58
N ASN A 26 -5.07 45.60 -3.10
CA ASN A 26 -4.10 46.61 -2.64
C ASN A 26 -2.95 46.88 -3.62
N GLY A 27 -3.24 47.02 -4.92
CA GLY A 27 -2.19 47.27 -5.92
C GLY A 27 -1.51 46.02 -6.48
N THR A 28 -1.79 44.83 -5.93
CA THR A 28 -1.19 43.55 -6.33
C THR A 28 -2.24 42.56 -6.84
N CYS A 29 -1.87 41.73 -7.81
CA CYS A 29 -2.76 40.69 -8.33
C CYS A 29 -2.65 39.40 -7.53
N LEU A 30 -3.77 38.92 -7.00
CA LEU A 30 -3.90 37.59 -6.42
C LEU A 30 -4.40 36.63 -7.49
N CYS A 31 -3.52 35.75 -7.97
CA CYS A 31 -3.82 34.83 -9.07
C CYS A 31 -4.61 33.60 -8.62
N GLU A 32 -5.39 33.04 -9.56
CA GLU A 32 -5.83 31.66 -9.44
C GLU A 32 -4.62 30.72 -9.36
N ILE A 33 -4.75 29.62 -8.63
CA ILE A 33 -3.62 28.75 -8.28
C ILE A 33 -2.90 28.14 -9.49
N ARG A 34 -3.55 28.06 -10.65
CA ARG A 34 -2.95 27.55 -11.90
C ARG A 34 -2.01 28.56 -12.56
N TYR A 35 -2.07 29.82 -12.14
CA TYR A 35 -1.31 30.92 -12.73
C TYR A 35 -0.43 31.61 -11.67
N SER A 36 0.56 32.35 -12.16
CA SER A 36 1.56 33.05 -11.36
C SER A 36 2.06 34.30 -12.09
N GLY A 37 2.88 35.10 -11.41
CA GLY A 37 3.43 36.36 -11.92
C GLY A 37 2.57 37.57 -11.57
N ASP A 38 3.14 38.76 -11.79
CA ASP A 38 2.55 40.04 -11.34
C ASP A 38 1.21 40.37 -12.00
N GLU A 39 0.96 39.84 -13.20
CA GLU A 39 -0.29 40.01 -13.96
C GLU A 39 -1.09 38.70 -14.11
N CYS A 40 -0.71 37.63 -13.41
CA CYS A 40 -1.35 36.30 -13.51
C CYS A 40 -1.37 35.68 -14.92
N SER A 41 -0.40 36.04 -15.75
CA SER A 41 -0.26 35.55 -17.12
C SER A 41 0.63 34.31 -17.24
N ALA A 42 1.53 34.08 -16.29
CA ALA A 42 2.45 32.95 -16.31
C ALA A 42 1.81 31.69 -15.70
N PHE A 43 2.27 30.53 -16.15
CA PHE A 43 1.82 29.22 -15.66
C PHE A 43 2.45 28.91 -14.29
N ASN A 44 1.65 28.48 -13.31
CA ASN A 44 2.17 28.07 -12.00
C ASN A 44 2.84 26.69 -12.09
N LEU A 45 4.10 26.70 -12.48
CA LEU A 45 4.88 25.48 -12.72
C LEU A 45 4.93 24.53 -11.50
N PRO A 46 5.16 25.00 -10.25
CA PRO A 46 5.10 24.15 -9.06
C PRO A 46 3.77 23.41 -8.88
N TYR A 47 2.63 24.09 -9.07
CA TYR A 47 1.30 23.47 -8.94
C TYR A 47 1.12 22.34 -9.95
N HIS A 48 1.40 22.61 -11.22
CA HIS A 48 1.22 21.64 -12.30
C HIS A 48 2.20 20.46 -12.23
N ALA A 49 3.47 20.73 -11.89
CA ALA A 49 4.46 19.68 -11.65
C ALA A 49 4.08 18.80 -10.46
N GLY A 50 3.57 19.38 -9.37
CA GLY A 50 3.12 18.64 -8.19
C GLY A 50 1.94 17.72 -8.49
N VAL A 51 0.87 18.26 -9.07
CA VAL A 51 -0.34 17.48 -9.39
C VAL A 51 -0.04 16.38 -10.42
N SER A 52 0.68 16.69 -11.50
CA SER A 52 1.04 15.70 -12.51
C SER A 52 1.92 14.58 -11.95
N SER A 53 2.93 14.91 -11.13
CA SER A 53 3.81 13.93 -10.48
C SER A 53 3.02 12.92 -9.64
N ILE A 54 2.03 13.38 -8.88
CA ILE A 54 1.18 12.50 -8.06
C ILE A 54 0.38 11.53 -8.95
N PHE A 55 -0.23 12.03 -10.03
CA PHE A 55 -0.96 11.16 -10.96
C PHE A 55 -0.04 10.15 -11.67
N TYR A 56 1.16 10.54 -12.09
CA TYR A 56 2.13 9.60 -12.66
C TYR A 56 2.61 8.57 -11.65
N PHE A 57 2.74 8.94 -10.37
CA PHE A 57 3.04 7.98 -9.32
C PHE A 57 1.92 6.95 -9.16
N VAL A 58 0.65 7.37 -9.14
CA VAL A 58 -0.50 6.45 -9.12
C VAL A 58 -0.51 5.54 -10.36
N ALA A 59 -0.21 6.09 -11.54
CA ALA A 59 -0.10 5.31 -12.77
C ALA A 59 1.01 4.25 -12.68
N LEU A 60 2.21 4.65 -12.21
CA LEU A 60 3.34 3.75 -12.03
C LEU A 60 3.02 2.61 -11.06
N VAL A 61 2.46 2.93 -9.88
CA VAL A 61 2.06 1.92 -8.89
C VAL A 61 1.06 0.93 -9.48
N SER A 62 0.05 1.42 -10.20
CA SER A 62 -0.97 0.58 -10.83
C SER A 62 -0.38 -0.32 -11.92
N LEU A 63 0.55 0.19 -12.72
CA LEU A 63 1.28 -0.59 -13.73
C LEU A 63 2.14 -1.68 -13.09
N ILE A 64 2.89 -1.35 -12.03
CA ILE A 64 3.70 -2.32 -11.29
C ILE A 64 2.80 -3.42 -10.69
N GLN A 65 1.68 -3.05 -10.07
CA GLN A 65 0.73 -4.01 -9.51
C GLN A 65 0.11 -4.92 -10.59
N LEU A 66 -0.19 -4.37 -11.77
CA LEU A 66 -0.64 -5.14 -12.94
C LEU A 66 0.42 -6.15 -13.40
N LEU A 67 1.67 -5.71 -13.54
CA LEU A 67 2.79 -6.58 -13.95
C LEU A 67 3.03 -7.69 -12.93
N ILE A 68 3.04 -7.35 -11.63
CA ILE A 68 3.17 -8.33 -10.55
C ILE A 68 2.05 -9.36 -10.63
N CYS A 69 0.80 -8.92 -10.83
CA CYS A 69 -0.34 -9.82 -10.95
C CYS A 69 -0.20 -10.78 -12.14
N ILE A 70 0.26 -10.29 -13.31
CA ILE A 70 0.51 -11.12 -14.50
C ILE A 70 1.64 -12.13 -14.23
N VAL A 71 2.75 -11.69 -13.61
CA VAL A 71 3.89 -12.56 -13.28
C VAL A 71 3.48 -13.63 -12.27
N ALA A 72 2.71 -13.27 -11.25
CA ALA A 72 2.20 -14.22 -10.26
C ALA A 72 1.30 -15.28 -10.90
N GLU A 73 0.42 -14.89 -11.83
CA GLU A 73 -0.41 -15.85 -12.56
C GLU A 73 0.42 -16.72 -13.50
N TYR A 74 1.42 -16.15 -14.18
CA TYR A 74 2.35 -16.91 -15.01
C TYR A 74 3.07 -18.00 -14.21
N GLN A 75 3.53 -17.69 -13.00
CA GLN A 75 4.19 -18.64 -12.09
C GLN A 75 3.24 -19.71 -11.54
N ARG A 76 1.94 -19.41 -11.39
CA ARG A 76 0.92 -20.37 -10.92
C ARG A 76 0.46 -21.34 -12.01
N LEU A 77 0.75 -21.09 -13.30
CA LEU A 77 0.33 -21.95 -14.40
C LEU A 77 1.20 -23.22 -14.50
N LYS A 78 0.55 -24.39 -14.50
CA LYS A 78 1.23 -25.69 -14.71
C LYS A 78 1.99 -25.78 -16.04
N GLN A 79 1.52 -25.06 -17.05
CA GLN A 79 2.19 -24.90 -18.35
C GLN A 79 2.30 -23.39 -18.63
N PRO A 80 3.51 -22.81 -18.56
CA PRO A 80 3.69 -21.38 -18.65
C PRO A 80 3.38 -20.90 -20.07
N SER A 81 2.41 -19.99 -20.19
CA SER A 81 2.05 -19.35 -21.46
C SER A 81 1.65 -17.91 -21.20
N PHE A 82 2.29 -16.98 -21.91
CA PHE A 82 2.13 -15.55 -21.65
C PHE A 82 0.69 -15.07 -21.92
N LEU A 83 0.09 -15.51 -23.03
CA LEU A 83 -1.31 -15.18 -23.36
C LEU A 83 -2.30 -15.65 -22.29
N ARG A 84 -2.01 -16.78 -21.64
CA ARG A 84 -2.86 -17.32 -20.58
C ARG A 84 -2.66 -16.59 -19.26
N ALA A 85 -1.45 -16.12 -18.96
CA ALA A 85 -1.17 -15.26 -17.81
C ALA A 85 -1.80 -13.86 -17.96
N CYS A 86 -1.87 -13.35 -19.19
CA CYS A 86 -2.57 -12.11 -19.52
C CYS A 86 -4.10 -12.26 -19.61
N ARG A 87 -4.68 -13.37 -19.14
CA ARG A 87 -6.13 -13.55 -19.11
C ARG A 87 -6.80 -12.40 -18.35
N LEU A 88 -7.81 -11.80 -18.99
CA LEU A 88 -8.60 -10.73 -18.41
C LEU A 88 -9.32 -11.23 -17.15
N THR A 89 -9.02 -10.57 -16.03
CA THR A 89 -9.65 -10.77 -14.72
C THR A 89 -10.05 -9.40 -14.19
N THR A 90 -11.06 -9.33 -13.34
CA THR A 90 -11.54 -8.07 -12.76
C THR A 90 -10.42 -7.25 -12.11
N GLN A 91 -9.52 -7.88 -11.36
CA GLN A 91 -8.37 -7.22 -10.75
C GLN A 91 -7.44 -6.55 -11.77
N LYS A 92 -7.00 -7.29 -12.80
CA LYS A 92 -6.14 -6.76 -13.87
C LYS A 92 -6.78 -5.61 -14.62
N LEU A 93 -8.09 -5.70 -14.90
CA LEU A 93 -8.83 -4.62 -15.54
C LEU A 93 -8.91 -3.37 -14.67
N LEU A 94 -9.11 -3.52 -13.36
CA LEU A 94 -9.09 -2.37 -12.44
C LEU A 94 -7.74 -1.66 -12.46
N TYR A 95 -6.62 -2.39 -12.34
CA TYR A 95 -5.29 -1.76 -12.44
C TYR A 95 -5.07 -1.10 -13.80
N PHE A 96 -5.49 -1.75 -14.90
CA PHE A 96 -5.33 -1.21 -16.25
C PHE A 96 -6.11 0.10 -16.43
N PHE A 97 -7.39 0.15 -16.05
CA PHE A 97 -8.19 1.37 -16.18
C PHE A 97 -7.68 2.50 -15.28
N VAL A 98 -7.25 2.20 -14.06
CA VAL A 98 -6.66 3.21 -13.15
C VAL A 98 -5.33 3.71 -13.69
N PHE A 99 -4.48 2.83 -14.24
CA PHE A 99 -3.25 3.22 -14.92
C PHE A 99 -3.53 4.19 -16.07
N VAL A 100 -4.46 3.85 -16.97
CA VAL A 100 -4.83 4.71 -18.09
C VAL A 100 -5.40 6.04 -17.57
N ALA A 101 -6.35 6.02 -16.63
CA ALA A 101 -6.95 7.23 -16.08
C ALA A 101 -5.91 8.18 -15.48
N ALA A 102 -5.02 7.65 -14.63
CA ALA A 102 -3.98 8.43 -13.98
C ALA A 102 -2.94 8.94 -14.98
N LEU A 103 -2.58 8.14 -15.99
CA LEU A 103 -1.65 8.56 -17.05
C LEU A 103 -2.21 9.71 -17.89
N LEU A 104 -3.46 9.59 -18.35
CA LEU A 104 -4.12 10.65 -19.12
C LEU A 104 -4.26 11.93 -18.28
N ARG A 105 -4.59 11.78 -16.98
CA ARG A 105 -4.73 12.93 -16.08
C ARG A 105 -3.40 13.61 -15.78
N GLY A 106 -2.33 12.84 -15.56
CA GLY A 106 -0.97 13.37 -15.41
C GLY A 106 -0.52 14.13 -16.66
N ALA A 107 -0.75 13.55 -17.84
CA ALA A 107 -0.40 14.18 -19.13
C ALA A 107 -1.12 15.52 -19.36
N TYR A 108 -2.38 15.61 -18.94
CA TYR A 108 -3.12 16.88 -18.99
C TYR A 108 -2.43 17.98 -18.16
N PHE A 109 -1.98 17.67 -16.94
CA PHE A 109 -1.34 18.68 -16.08
C PHE A 109 0.10 19.04 -16.49
N THR A 110 0.80 18.18 -17.24
CA THR A 110 2.14 18.48 -17.76
C THR A 110 2.17 19.41 -18.95
N THR A 111 1.07 19.47 -19.71
CA THR A 111 1.03 20.24 -20.95
C THR A 111 0.52 21.65 -20.65
N PRO A 112 1.32 22.72 -20.90
CA PRO A 112 0.87 24.08 -20.64
C PRO A 112 -0.26 24.46 -21.61
N GLU A 113 -1.25 25.23 -21.13
CA GLU A 113 -2.47 25.59 -21.88
C GLU A 113 -2.20 26.19 -23.26
N ILE A 114 -1.06 26.87 -23.44
CA ILE A 114 -0.66 27.53 -24.70
C ILE A 114 -0.20 26.51 -25.76
N LEU A 115 0.35 25.37 -25.34
CA LEU A 115 0.76 24.28 -26.24
C LEU A 115 -0.27 23.14 -26.30
N GLN A 116 -1.36 23.22 -25.54
CA GLN A 116 -2.37 22.17 -25.51
C GLN A 116 -3.14 22.15 -26.84
N PRO A 117 -3.03 21.09 -27.65
CA PRO A 117 -3.82 20.98 -28.86
C PRO A 117 -5.31 20.81 -28.49
N VAL A 118 -6.22 21.11 -29.42
CA VAL A 118 -7.68 21.15 -29.17
C VAL A 118 -8.23 19.85 -28.54
N TRP A 119 -7.61 18.70 -28.81
CA TRP A 119 -7.97 17.40 -28.25
C TRP A 119 -7.52 17.17 -26.79
N ALA A 120 -6.64 18.02 -26.24
CA ALA A 120 -6.22 17.95 -24.83
C ALA A 120 -7.36 18.28 -23.85
N SER A 121 -8.37 19.05 -24.29
CA SER A 121 -9.65 19.21 -23.56
C SER A 121 -10.31 17.87 -23.30
N SER A 122 -10.40 17.05 -24.34
CA SER A 122 -11.09 15.77 -24.31
C SER A 122 -10.32 14.75 -23.48
N LEU A 123 -8.99 14.90 -23.39
CA LEU A 123 -8.15 14.15 -22.47
C LEU A 123 -8.52 14.45 -21.00
N MET A 124 -8.89 15.70 -20.68
CA MET A 124 -9.36 16.09 -19.35
C MET A 124 -10.61 15.31 -18.96
N SER A 125 -11.57 15.21 -19.88
CA SER A 125 -12.88 14.61 -19.65
C SER A 125 -12.85 13.08 -19.66
N ALA A 126 -11.87 12.47 -20.35
CA ALA A 126 -11.69 11.01 -20.40
C ALA A 126 -11.41 10.35 -19.02
N TYR A 127 -10.96 11.12 -18.04
CA TYR A 127 -10.70 10.65 -16.67
C TYR A 127 -11.95 10.09 -15.97
N TYR A 128 -13.09 10.79 -16.03
CA TYR A 128 -14.30 10.38 -15.30
C TYR A 128 -14.97 9.12 -15.88
N PRO A 129 -15.10 8.94 -17.21
CA PRO A 129 -15.51 7.67 -17.81
C PRO A 129 -14.69 6.49 -17.31
N LEU A 130 -13.36 6.61 -17.26
CA LEU A 130 -12.48 5.52 -16.81
C LEU A 130 -12.71 5.19 -15.33
N LEU A 131 -12.83 6.20 -14.46
CA LEU A 131 -13.17 5.98 -13.06
C LEU A 131 -14.55 5.35 -12.86
N MET A 132 -15.55 5.80 -13.64
CA MET A 132 -16.89 5.20 -13.64
C MET A 132 -16.85 3.76 -14.13
N THR A 133 -15.99 3.42 -15.09
CA THR A 133 -15.75 2.03 -15.51
C THR A 133 -15.19 1.20 -14.36
N CYS A 134 -14.21 1.72 -13.61
CA CYS A 134 -13.69 1.02 -12.43
C CYS A 134 -14.76 0.78 -11.36
N ALA A 135 -15.51 1.82 -11.00
CA ALA A 135 -16.55 1.72 -9.99
C ALA A 135 -17.73 0.82 -10.44
N SER A 136 -18.19 0.94 -11.69
CA SER A 136 -19.23 0.06 -12.25
C SER A 136 -18.78 -1.39 -12.34
N LEU A 137 -17.50 -1.66 -12.64
CA LEU A 137 -16.94 -3.01 -12.62
C LEU A 137 -17.00 -3.64 -11.21
N VAL A 138 -16.69 -2.86 -10.17
CA VAL A 138 -16.81 -3.31 -8.76
C VAL A 138 -18.28 -3.55 -8.39
N VAL A 139 -19.18 -2.66 -8.77
CA VAL A 139 -20.63 -2.80 -8.53
C VAL A 139 -21.18 -4.05 -9.20
N CYS A 140 -20.87 -4.26 -10.49
CA CYS A 140 -21.33 -5.44 -11.23
C CYS A 140 -20.75 -6.73 -10.64
N LEU A 141 -19.50 -6.70 -10.15
CA LEU A 141 -18.90 -7.83 -9.46
C LEU A 141 -19.67 -8.15 -8.18
N TRP A 142 -19.96 -7.16 -7.35
CA TRP A 142 -20.74 -7.35 -6.12
C TRP A 142 -22.14 -7.86 -6.42
N ALA A 143 -22.84 -7.26 -7.39
CA ALA A 143 -24.16 -7.72 -7.82
C ALA A 143 -24.13 -9.20 -8.25
N GLU A 144 -23.11 -9.61 -9.02
CA GLU A 144 -22.92 -11.01 -9.43
C GLU A 144 -22.69 -11.93 -8.22
N ILE A 145 -21.89 -11.47 -7.25
CA ILE A 145 -21.60 -12.21 -6.00
C ILE A 145 -22.85 -12.48 -5.17
N PHE A 146 -23.78 -11.53 -5.08
CA PHE A 146 -24.95 -11.68 -4.21
C PHE A 146 -26.14 -12.34 -4.87
N HIS A 147 -26.34 -12.14 -6.17
CA HIS A 147 -27.53 -12.62 -6.85
C HIS A 147 -27.34 -14.02 -7.47
N LEU A 148 -26.11 -14.50 -7.66
CA LEU A 148 -25.85 -15.83 -8.22
C LEU A 148 -25.30 -16.79 -7.16
N ARG A 149 -26.09 -17.82 -6.84
CA ARG A 149 -25.77 -18.82 -5.79
C ARG A 149 -24.77 -19.90 -6.25
N ASP A 150 -24.64 -20.15 -7.55
CA ASP A 150 -23.97 -21.34 -8.09
C ASP A 150 -22.53 -21.15 -8.60
N ILE A 151 -21.92 -19.97 -8.40
CA ILE A 151 -20.56 -19.72 -8.89
C ILE A 151 -19.53 -20.35 -7.92
N ARG A 152 -18.65 -21.23 -8.42
CA ARG A 152 -17.53 -21.76 -7.64
C ARG A 152 -16.45 -20.69 -7.48
N TRP A 153 -16.41 -20.07 -6.31
CA TRP A 153 -15.57 -18.92 -5.91
C TRP A 153 -14.05 -19.21 -5.77
N GLU A 154 -13.59 -20.42 -6.11
CA GLU A 154 -12.20 -20.85 -5.90
C GLU A 154 -11.22 -20.30 -6.96
N LYS A 155 -11.71 -19.69 -8.04
CA LYS A 155 -10.87 -19.11 -9.10
C LYS A 155 -11.32 -17.69 -9.44
N SER A 156 -10.36 -16.77 -9.57
CA SER A 156 -10.61 -15.41 -10.07
C SER A 156 -11.18 -15.49 -11.49
N GLN A 157 -12.47 -15.23 -11.64
CA GLN A 157 -13.14 -15.18 -12.93
C GLN A 157 -13.53 -13.74 -13.24
N PHE A 158 -13.53 -13.39 -14.53
CA PHE A 158 -14.13 -12.15 -15.00
C PHE A 158 -15.66 -12.23 -14.93
N LEU A 159 -16.36 -11.09 -15.01
CA LEU A 159 -17.82 -11.01 -15.01
C LEU A 159 -18.42 -12.02 -16.00
N SER A 160 -19.44 -12.76 -15.59
CA SER A 160 -20.14 -13.72 -16.45
C SER A 160 -21.50 -13.15 -16.88
N LYS A 161 -22.52 -13.27 -16.03
CA LYS A 161 -23.89 -12.83 -16.34
C LYS A 161 -24.06 -11.31 -16.22
N SER A 162 -23.33 -10.67 -15.31
CA SER A 162 -23.39 -9.22 -15.12
C SER A 162 -22.59 -8.44 -16.16
N PHE A 163 -21.88 -9.11 -17.08
CA PHE A 163 -21.08 -8.49 -18.12
C PHE A 163 -21.90 -7.59 -19.07
N LEU A 164 -23.11 -8.04 -19.46
CA LEU A 164 -23.97 -7.26 -20.35
C LEU A 164 -24.40 -5.93 -19.68
N GLY A 165 -24.73 -5.97 -18.40
CA GLY A 165 -25.07 -4.77 -17.62
C GLY A 165 -23.89 -3.82 -17.48
N PHE A 166 -22.69 -4.35 -17.24
CA PHE A 166 -21.45 -3.57 -17.22
C PHE A 166 -21.20 -2.86 -18.57
N MET A 167 -21.34 -3.57 -19.69
CA MET A 167 -21.13 -3.01 -21.02
C MET A 167 -22.21 -1.96 -21.36
N ALA A 168 -23.47 -2.24 -21.06
CA ALA A 168 -24.58 -1.32 -21.30
C ALA A 168 -24.42 -0.01 -20.50
N PHE A 169 -24.03 -0.09 -19.23
CA PHE A 169 -23.78 1.10 -18.43
C PHE A 169 -22.63 1.92 -19.01
N ASN A 170 -21.50 1.29 -19.35
CA ASN A 170 -20.31 1.99 -19.84
C ASN A 170 -20.50 2.58 -21.24
N LEU A 171 -21.45 2.08 -22.04
CA LEU A 171 -21.80 2.72 -23.31
C LEU A 171 -22.19 4.19 -23.13
N LEU A 172 -22.91 4.54 -22.04
CA LEU A 172 -23.36 5.90 -21.78
C LEU A 172 -22.21 6.92 -21.57
N PRO A 173 -21.29 6.76 -20.60
CA PRO A 173 -20.20 7.72 -20.37
C PRO A 173 -19.21 7.80 -21.54
N TYR A 174 -18.96 6.70 -22.26
CA TYR A 174 -18.11 6.73 -23.45
C TYR A 174 -18.81 7.36 -24.66
N SER A 175 -20.12 7.18 -24.81
CA SER A 175 -20.88 7.88 -25.86
C SER A 175 -20.91 9.39 -25.60
N LEU A 176 -21.02 9.81 -24.33
CA LEU A 176 -20.92 11.20 -23.91
C LEU A 176 -19.53 11.77 -24.19
N LEU A 177 -18.46 11.02 -23.91
CA LEU A 177 -17.09 11.42 -24.20
C LEU A 177 -16.86 11.59 -25.71
N ALA A 178 -17.36 10.64 -26.52
CA ALA A 178 -17.28 10.72 -27.97
C ALA A 178 -18.05 11.94 -28.50
N ALA A 179 -19.23 12.21 -27.97
CA ALA A 179 -19.99 13.42 -28.30
C ALA A 179 -19.20 14.69 -27.95
N GLU A 180 -18.62 14.79 -26.76
CA GLU A 180 -17.80 15.94 -26.35
C GLU A 180 -16.61 16.17 -27.29
N VAL A 181 -15.90 15.10 -27.67
CA VAL A 181 -14.81 15.17 -28.66
C VAL A 181 -15.32 15.72 -29.99
N LEU A 182 -16.43 15.17 -30.52
CA LEU A 182 -17.01 15.61 -31.80
C LEU A 182 -17.46 17.07 -31.75
N PHE A 183 -18.16 17.48 -30.68
CA PHE A 183 -18.60 18.86 -30.50
C PHE A 183 -17.43 19.82 -30.38
N SER A 184 -16.35 19.43 -29.69
CA SER A 184 -15.14 20.25 -29.55
C SER A 184 -14.40 20.49 -30.87
N GLN A 185 -14.60 19.63 -31.88
CA GLN A 185 -14.04 19.80 -33.22
C GLN A 185 -14.94 20.63 -34.15
N LEU A 186 -16.25 20.64 -33.89
CA LEU A 186 -17.24 21.28 -34.77
C LEU A 186 -17.62 22.70 -34.37
N ILE A 187 -17.55 23.06 -33.08
CA ILE A 187 -18.06 24.33 -32.54
C ILE A 187 -16.94 25.08 -31.80
N THR A 188 -16.72 26.35 -32.16
CA THR A 188 -15.64 27.20 -31.62
C THR A 188 -15.92 27.71 -30.20
N ASP A 189 -17.19 27.83 -29.79
CA ASP A 189 -17.60 28.33 -28.46
C ASP A 189 -17.51 27.25 -27.36
N ARG A 190 -16.29 26.98 -26.92
CA ARG A 190 -15.92 25.88 -26.01
C ARG A 190 -16.50 25.97 -24.59
N ASN A 191 -16.63 27.18 -24.04
CA ASN A 191 -16.94 27.36 -22.61
C ASN A 191 -18.41 27.01 -22.29
N THR A 192 -19.35 27.39 -23.15
CA THR A 192 -20.79 27.22 -22.93
C THR A 192 -21.22 25.75 -22.82
N TYR A 193 -20.62 24.86 -23.62
CA TYR A 193 -21.01 23.44 -23.66
C TYR A 193 -20.30 22.58 -22.60
N SER A 194 -19.13 23.01 -22.12
CA SER A 194 -18.36 22.26 -21.11
C SER A 194 -19.15 22.03 -19.81
N HIS A 195 -19.98 23.00 -19.41
CA HIS A 195 -20.86 22.88 -18.23
C HIS A 195 -21.94 21.80 -18.42
N ILE A 196 -22.45 21.62 -19.64
CA ILE A 196 -23.48 20.61 -19.93
C ILE A 196 -22.88 19.20 -19.79
N PHE A 197 -21.71 18.95 -20.40
CA PHE A 197 -21.03 17.67 -20.30
C PHE A 197 -20.62 17.34 -18.86
N ASN A 198 -20.05 18.31 -18.13
CA ASN A 198 -19.72 18.14 -16.71
C ASN A 198 -20.96 17.82 -15.86
N GLY A 199 -22.11 18.43 -16.14
CA GLY A 199 -23.38 18.11 -15.48
C GLY A 199 -23.86 16.69 -15.75
N CYS A 200 -23.78 16.24 -16.99
CA CYS A 200 -24.09 14.85 -17.37
C CYS A 200 -23.16 13.85 -16.68
N TYR A 201 -21.85 14.13 -16.62
CA TYR A 201 -20.90 13.31 -15.87
C TYR A 201 -21.21 13.27 -14.38
N ALA A 202 -21.58 14.40 -13.77
CA ALA A 202 -22.00 14.45 -12.36
C ALA A 202 -23.21 13.55 -12.09
N ALA A 203 -24.23 13.60 -12.96
CA ALA A 203 -25.43 12.78 -12.84
C ALA A 203 -25.12 11.27 -12.98
N LEU A 204 -24.32 10.88 -13.98
CA LEU A 204 -23.89 9.50 -14.16
C LEU A 204 -23.07 8.99 -12.96
N LEU A 205 -22.15 9.82 -12.46
CA LEU A 205 -21.34 9.48 -11.30
C LEU A 205 -22.20 9.33 -10.04
N LEU A 206 -23.22 10.18 -9.86
CA LEU A 206 -24.19 10.04 -8.77
C LEU A 206 -24.93 8.70 -8.83
N ILE A 207 -25.37 8.28 -10.01
CA ILE A 207 -26.00 6.96 -10.21
C ILE A 207 -25.05 5.84 -9.79
N VAL A 208 -23.79 5.90 -10.21
CA VAL A 208 -22.76 4.90 -9.83
C VAL A 208 -22.55 4.87 -8.32
N VAL A 209 -22.47 6.03 -7.67
CA VAL A 209 -22.33 6.13 -6.21
C VAL A 209 -23.50 5.50 -5.48
N VAL A 210 -24.73 5.73 -5.95
CA VAL A 210 -25.93 5.12 -5.35
C VAL A 210 -25.85 3.61 -5.42
N PHE A 211 -25.54 3.03 -6.58
CA PHE A 211 -25.37 1.58 -6.70
C PHE A 211 -24.19 1.05 -5.88
N PHE A 212 -23.07 1.78 -5.85
CA PHE A 212 -21.90 1.44 -5.04
C PHE A 212 -22.24 1.37 -3.55
N LEU A 213 -23.05 2.31 -3.05
CA LEU A 213 -23.53 2.30 -1.67
C LEU A 213 -24.54 1.18 -1.41
N ILE A 214 -25.52 0.97 -2.30
CA ILE A 214 -26.52 -0.11 -2.15
C ILE A 214 -25.81 -1.45 -2.03
N TYR A 215 -25.00 -1.82 -3.03
CA TYR A 215 -24.31 -3.10 -3.02
C TYR A 215 -23.22 -3.15 -1.95
N GLY A 216 -22.52 -2.04 -1.69
CA GLY A 216 -21.52 -1.95 -0.62
C GLY A 216 -22.12 -2.26 0.75
N VAL A 217 -23.28 -1.69 1.07
CA VAL A 217 -24.03 -1.95 2.32
C VAL A 217 -24.53 -3.40 2.34
N GLU A 218 -25.09 -3.89 1.24
CA GLU A 218 -25.55 -5.29 1.15
C GLU A 218 -24.42 -6.29 1.42
N VAL A 219 -23.20 -6.02 0.93
CA VAL A 219 -22.02 -6.85 1.24
C VAL A 219 -21.85 -7.03 2.74
N PHE A 220 -21.97 -5.96 3.52
CA PHE A 220 -21.74 -6.05 4.97
C PHE A 220 -22.92 -6.67 5.72
N PHE A 221 -24.16 -6.38 5.33
CA PHE A 221 -25.34 -6.88 6.03
C PHE A 221 -25.70 -8.32 5.66
N LYS A 222 -25.69 -8.69 4.37
CA LYS A 222 -26.03 -10.05 3.92
C LYS A 222 -24.93 -11.06 4.23
N VAL A 223 -23.65 -10.68 4.17
CA VAL A 223 -22.55 -11.57 4.61
C VAL A 223 -22.64 -11.83 6.11
N ARG A 224 -23.19 -10.92 6.92
CA ARG A 224 -23.47 -11.18 8.34
C ARG A 224 -24.70 -12.08 8.53
N GLY A 225 -25.74 -11.92 7.71
CA GLY A 225 -27.00 -12.68 7.81
C GLY A 225 -26.95 -14.11 7.26
N GLY A 226 -26.24 -14.36 6.15
CA GLY A 226 -26.16 -15.69 5.52
C GLY A 226 -25.46 -16.73 6.39
N PHE A 227 -24.46 -16.32 7.18
CA PHE A 227 -23.74 -17.24 8.07
C PHE A 227 -24.48 -17.53 9.38
N VAL A 228 -25.30 -16.60 9.88
CA VAL A 228 -26.16 -16.83 11.05
C VAL A 228 -27.22 -17.89 10.75
N TYR A 229 -27.62 -18.03 9.48
CA TYR A 229 -28.59 -19.03 9.04
C TYR A 229 -27.97 -20.39 8.70
N ASP A 230 -26.79 -20.42 8.07
CA ASP A 230 -26.11 -21.69 7.70
C ASP A 230 -25.47 -22.42 8.89
N TYR A 231 -25.02 -21.69 9.92
CA TYR A 231 -24.43 -22.26 11.12
C TYR A 231 -25.28 -21.86 12.33
N GLY A 232 -26.43 -22.53 12.46
CA GLY A 232 -27.33 -22.34 13.61
C GLY A 232 -26.59 -22.37 14.94
N ASN A 233 -26.84 -21.35 15.77
CA ASN A 233 -26.41 -21.20 17.16
C ASN A 233 -25.04 -21.83 17.51
N LEU A 234 -23.96 -21.21 17.05
CA LEU A 234 -22.68 -21.36 17.74
C LEU A 234 -22.54 -20.26 18.81
N SER A 235 -22.64 -20.67 20.06
CA SER A 235 -22.24 -19.89 21.22
C SER A 235 -20.74 -19.61 21.17
N SER A 236 -20.37 -18.38 21.55
CA SER A 236 -19.03 -17.90 21.85
C SER A 236 -18.33 -17.15 20.70
N THR A 237 -18.21 -15.83 20.91
CA THR A 237 -17.14 -14.92 20.46
C THR A 237 -15.91 -15.66 19.90
N GLN A 238 -15.94 -15.96 18.60
CA GLN A 238 -14.76 -16.43 17.85
C GLN A 238 -14.27 -15.32 16.93
N ASN A 239 -12.94 -15.18 16.91
CA ASN A 239 -12.19 -14.02 16.47
C ASN A 239 -12.41 -13.66 15.00
N VAL A 240 -13.44 -12.87 14.71
CA VAL A 240 -13.51 -12.06 13.49
C VAL A 240 -12.24 -11.21 13.45
N ASN A 241 -11.50 -11.26 12.34
CA ASN A 241 -10.32 -10.44 12.16
C ASN A 241 -10.75 -8.96 12.10
N ALA A 242 -10.82 -8.32 13.27
CA ALA A 242 -11.34 -6.97 13.44
C ALA A 242 -10.60 -5.95 12.57
N SER A 243 -9.31 -6.20 12.32
CA SER A 243 -8.48 -5.40 11.41
C SER A 243 -9.02 -5.40 9.98
N GLN A 244 -9.31 -6.58 9.42
CA GLN A 244 -9.80 -6.69 8.04
C GLN A 244 -11.22 -6.14 7.89
N LEU A 245 -12.05 -6.31 8.91
CA LEU A 245 -13.39 -5.72 8.95
C LEU A 245 -13.34 -4.19 9.02
N HIS A 246 -12.45 -3.62 9.84
CA HIS A 246 -12.31 -2.17 9.93
C HIS A 246 -11.72 -1.58 8.63
N GLN A 247 -10.70 -2.24 8.06
CA GLN A 247 -10.08 -1.81 6.80
C GLN A 247 -11.09 -1.79 5.63
N SER A 248 -11.95 -2.80 5.53
CA SER A 248 -12.98 -2.86 4.48
C SER A 248 -14.08 -1.82 4.66
N ARG A 249 -14.53 -1.55 5.89
CA ARG A 249 -15.51 -0.48 6.18
C ARG A 249 -14.95 0.89 5.85
N PHE A 250 -13.72 1.15 6.27
CA PHE A 250 -13.01 2.39 5.94
C PHE A 250 -12.82 2.53 4.43
N GLY A 251 -12.44 1.45 3.74
CA GLY A 251 -12.33 1.41 2.29
C GLY A 251 -13.65 1.76 1.59
N LEU A 252 -14.77 1.15 1.98
CA LEU A 252 -16.07 1.45 1.37
C LEU A 252 -16.51 2.90 1.62
N LEU A 253 -16.45 3.35 2.88
CA LEU A 253 -16.93 4.67 3.27
C LEU A 253 -16.07 5.77 2.62
N SER A 254 -14.75 5.62 2.62
CA SER A 254 -13.84 6.60 2.03
C SER A 254 -14.11 6.77 0.53
N GLN A 255 -14.27 5.70 -0.24
CA GLN A 255 -14.56 5.81 -1.67
C GLN A 255 -15.91 6.46 -1.94
N ALA A 256 -16.95 6.07 -1.21
CA ALA A 256 -18.27 6.66 -1.38
C ALA A 256 -18.26 8.16 -1.08
N ILE A 257 -17.64 8.58 0.03
CA ILE A 257 -17.52 10.00 0.39
C ILE A 257 -16.73 10.75 -0.68
N MET A 258 -15.58 10.23 -1.12
CA MET A 258 -14.78 10.91 -2.16
C MET A 258 -15.55 11.05 -3.47
N LEU A 259 -16.28 10.02 -3.91
CA LEU A 259 -17.10 10.11 -5.12
C LEU A 259 -18.27 11.10 -4.98
N ILE A 260 -18.94 11.15 -3.82
CA ILE A 260 -19.98 12.17 -3.53
C ILE A 260 -19.39 13.57 -3.62
N VAL A 261 -18.20 13.76 -3.06
CA VAL A 261 -17.51 15.04 -3.09
C VAL A 261 -17.15 15.42 -4.54
N ILE A 262 -16.70 14.48 -5.38
CA ILE A 262 -16.50 14.73 -6.82
C ILE A 262 -17.81 15.13 -7.52
N VAL A 263 -18.92 14.46 -7.24
CA VAL A 263 -20.24 14.84 -7.80
C VAL A 263 -20.59 16.27 -7.38
N GLY A 264 -20.38 16.61 -6.10
CA GLY A 264 -20.59 17.97 -5.59
C GLY A 264 -19.73 19.01 -6.31
N PHE A 265 -18.46 18.70 -6.53
CA PHE A 265 -17.55 19.58 -7.25
C PHE A 265 -17.90 19.74 -8.74
N LEU A 266 -18.25 18.65 -9.44
CA LEU A 266 -18.71 18.73 -10.83
C LEU A 266 -19.99 19.55 -10.94
N THR A 267 -20.91 19.43 -9.98
CA THR A 267 -22.12 20.25 -9.90
C THR A 267 -21.81 21.70 -9.52
N SER A 268 -20.80 21.94 -8.68
CA SER A 268 -20.32 23.30 -8.37
C SER A 268 -19.74 23.99 -9.61
N GLU A 269 -19.03 23.26 -10.46
CA GLU A 269 -18.50 23.78 -11.72
C GLU A 269 -19.60 24.11 -12.74
N THR A 270 -20.74 23.39 -12.75
CA THR A 270 -21.89 23.78 -13.59
C THR A 270 -22.59 25.04 -13.09
N LEU A 271 -22.57 25.29 -11.76
CA LEU A 271 -23.06 26.52 -11.13
C LEU A 271 -21.97 27.61 -11.02
N GLY A 272 -20.86 27.46 -11.75
CA GLY A 272 -19.69 28.33 -11.70
C GLY A 272 -20.02 29.80 -11.87
N ASP A 273 -20.86 30.14 -12.85
CA ASP A 273 -21.21 31.53 -13.16
C ASP A 273 -21.94 32.27 -12.02
N PHE A 274 -22.66 31.52 -11.16
CA PHE A 274 -23.41 32.08 -10.05
C PHE A 274 -22.56 32.36 -8.82
N TRP A 275 -21.55 31.53 -8.55
CA TRP A 275 -20.77 31.59 -7.31
C TRP A 275 -19.35 32.11 -7.51
N LYS A 276 -18.67 31.81 -8.63
CA LYS A 276 -17.27 32.23 -8.88
C LYS A 276 -17.13 33.75 -8.95
N LYS A 277 -18.19 34.47 -9.35
CA LYS A 277 -18.25 35.94 -9.36
C LYS A 277 -18.49 36.56 -7.98
N LYS A 278 -18.99 35.78 -7.01
CA LYS A 278 -19.35 36.27 -5.66
C LYS A 278 -18.28 35.95 -4.60
N VAL A 279 -17.35 35.06 -4.92
CA VAL A 279 -16.39 34.50 -3.95
C VAL A 279 -14.96 34.91 -4.32
N PRO A 280 -14.16 35.39 -3.36
CA PRO A 280 -12.79 35.83 -3.62
C PRO A 280 -11.89 34.69 -4.09
N VAL A 281 -10.88 35.03 -4.89
CA VAL A 281 -9.90 34.07 -5.46
C VAL A 281 -9.25 33.16 -4.42
N TYR A 282 -8.99 33.63 -3.19
CA TYR A 282 -8.44 32.77 -2.13
C TYR A 282 -9.31 31.53 -1.83
N SER A 283 -10.63 31.71 -1.69
CA SER A 283 -11.55 30.60 -1.43
C SER A 283 -11.74 29.71 -2.67
N ARG A 284 -11.62 30.27 -3.88
CA ARG A 284 -11.63 29.51 -5.14
C ARG A 284 -10.38 28.63 -5.28
N ASN A 285 -9.22 29.13 -4.87
CA ASN A 285 -7.98 28.37 -4.83
C ASN A 285 -8.06 27.19 -3.86
N TRP A 286 -8.64 27.41 -2.67
CA TRP A 286 -8.88 26.31 -1.72
C TRP A 286 -9.83 25.25 -2.30
N HIS A 287 -10.91 25.68 -2.95
CA HIS A 287 -11.84 24.79 -3.64
C HIS A 287 -11.14 23.95 -4.72
N ASP A 288 -10.27 24.54 -5.55
CA ASP A 288 -9.50 23.80 -6.55
C ASP A 288 -8.52 22.79 -5.91
N ILE A 289 -7.78 23.17 -4.87
CA ILE A 289 -6.87 22.24 -4.16
C ILE A 289 -7.64 21.04 -3.58
N VAL A 290 -8.74 21.30 -2.86
CA VAL A 290 -9.54 20.22 -2.26
C VAL A 290 -10.12 19.31 -3.33
N PHE A 291 -10.59 19.89 -4.44
CA PHE A 291 -11.04 19.11 -5.58
C PHE A 291 -9.95 18.19 -6.13
N ARG A 292 -8.72 18.70 -6.34
CA ARG A 292 -7.59 17.88 -6.81
C ARG A 292 -7.19 16.80 -5.83
N LEU A 293 -7.22 17.09 -4.53
CA LEU A 293 -6.91 16.11 -3.49
C LEU A 293 -7.90 14.95 -3.51
N VAL A 294 -9.20 15.25 -3.63
CA VAL A 294 -10.23 14.21 -3.73
C VAL A 294 -10.13 13.48 -5.06
N GLU A 295 -9.85 14.19 -6.16
CA GLU A 295 -9.69 13.61 -7.49
C GLU A 295 -8.58 12.56 -7.51
N VAL A 296 -7.40 12.88 -6.94
CA VAL A 296 -6.31 11.93 -6.72
C VAL A 296 -6.74 10.80 -5.79
N GLY A 297 -7.44 11.12 -4.71
CA GLY A 297 -7.91 10.15 -3.70
C GLY A 297 -8.75 9.03 -4.30
N VAL A 298 -9.68 9.37 -5.21
CA VAL A 298 -10.54 8.39 -5.91
C VAL A 298 -9.72 7.42 -6.77
N ALA A 299 -8.69 7.90 -7.48
CA ALA A 299 -7.81 7.04 -8.27
C ALA A 299 -6.89 6.19 -7.37
N LEU A 300 -6.33 6.78 -6.31
CA LEU A 300 -5.43 6.12 -5.36
C LEU A 300 -6.12 5.02 -4.54
N TRP A 301 -7.44 5.12 -4.36
CA TRP A 301 -8.21 4.15 -3.60
C TRP A 301 -8.09 2.72 -4.14
N PHE A 302 -8.10 2.55 -5.47
CA PHE A 302 -8.02 1.23 -6.12
C PHE A 302 -6.70 0.50 -5.84
N PRO A 303 -5.50 1.05 -6.12
CA PRO A 303 -4.24 0.39 -5.83
C PRO A 303 -4.02 0.17 -4.32
N CYS A 304 -4.62 1.00 -3.45
CA CYS A 304 -4.58 0.80 -2.01
C CYS A 304 -5.45 -0.39 -1.57
N CYS A 305 -6.70 -0.48 -2.07
CA CYS A 305 -7.60 -1.59 -1.74
C CYS A 305 -7.16 -2.91 -2.36
N LEU A 306 -6.45 -2.84 -3.49
CA LEU A 306 -5.91 -3.97 -4.22
C LEU A 306 -4.40 -4.16 -3.94
N TRP A 307 -3.91 -3.78 -2.76
CA TRP A 307 -2.46 -3.81 -2.48
C TRP A 307 -1.83 -5.21 -2.63
N ASN A 308 -2.55 -6.27 -2.25
CA ASN A 308 -2.07 -7.65 -2.35
C ASN A 308 -2.26 -8.22 -3.77
N SER A 309 -1.40 -7.79 -4.69
CA SER A 309 -1.45 -8.18 -6.12
C SER A 309 -1.12 -9.66 -6.38
N MET A 310 -0.43 -10.33 -5.45
CA MET A 310 -0.01 -11.73 -5.55
C MET A 310 -1.11 -12.74 -5.19
N ALA A 311 -2.12 -12.32 -4.43
CA ALA A 311 -3.17 -13.19 -3.90
C ALA A 311 -4.55 -12.52 -3.99
N PRO A 312 -5.18 -12.48 -5.20
CA PRO A 312 -6.53 -11.91 -5.39
C PRO A 312 -7.55 -12.44 -4.40
N GLU A 313 -7.45 -13.72 -4.07
CA GLU A 313 -8.33 -14.43 -3.17
C GLU A 313 -8.32 -13.87 -1.73
N GLN A 314 -7.31 -13.09 -1.34
CA GLN A 314 -7.19 -12.44 -0.04
C GLN A 314 -7.84 -11.04 0.02
N LEU A 315 -8.18 -10.46 -1.13
CA LEU A 315 -8.70 -9.10 -1.21
C LEU A 315 -10.20 -9.07 -0.90
N TRP A 316 -10.60 -8.32 0.13
CA TRP A 316 -12.00 -8.21 0.57
C TRP A 316 -12.93 -7.68 -0.51
N ILE A 317 -12.44 -6.77 -1.35
CA ILE A 317 -13.20 -6.15 -2.45
C ILE A 317 -13.57 -7.16 -3.54
N LEU A 318 -12.71 -8.16 -3.77
CA LEU A 318 -12.92 -9.22 -4.76
C LEU A 318 -13.51 -10.49 -4.14
N ASN A 319 -13.31 -10.70 -2.84
CA ASN A 319 -13.78 -11.86 -2.10
C ASN A 319 -14.34 -11.46 -0.72
N PRO A 320 -15.61 -11.04 -0.65
CA PRO A 320 -16.22 -10.59 0.61
C PRO A 320 -16.39 -11.72 1.64
N LYS A 321 -16.31 -13.00 1.25
CA LYS A 321 -16.39 -14.16 2.17
C LYS A 321 -15.19 -14.25 3.14
N LYS A 322 -14.08 -13.60 2.83
CA LYS A 322 -12.91 -13.54 3.72
C LYS A 322 -13.04 -12.57 4.88
N LEU A 323 -14.04 -11.67 4.86
CA LEU A 323 -14.33 -10.84 6.02
C LEU A 323 -14.67 -11.66 7.28
N LEU A 324 -14.99 -12.95 7.12
CA LEU A 324 -15.41 -13.84 8.20
C LEU A 324 -14.67 -15.20 8.25
N SER A 325 -13.85 -15.56 7.25
CA SER A 325 -13.25 -16.91 7.18
C SER A 325 -11.76 -16.93 7.52
N ARG A 326 -11.46 -17.31 8.76
CA ARG A 326 -10.24 -18.08 9.09
C ARG A 326 -10.54 -19.09 10.20
N GLN A 327 -11.29 -20.13 9.84
CA GLN A 327 -11.70 -21.18 10.80
C GLN A 327 -11.53 -22.62 10.30
N ILE A 328 -10.70 -22.87 9.29
CA ILE A 328 -10.40 -24.25 8.88
C ILE A 328 -8.89 -24.35 8.65
N GLU A 329 -8.16 -24.66 9.72
CA GLU A 329 -6.96 -25.48 9.58
C GLU A 329 -7.42 -26.93 9.44
N PRO A 330 -6.87 -27.72 8.49
CA PRO A 330 -7.15 -29.14 8.44
C PRO A 330 -6.53 -29.79 9.67
N VAL A 331 -7.37 -30.24 10.61
CA VAL A 331 -6.95 -31.13 11.69
C VAL A 331 -6.44 -32.41 11.05
N ALA A 332 -5.12 -32.57 11.00
CA ALA A 332 -4.49 -33.83 10.67
C ALA A 332 -4.88 -34.85 11.73
N SER A 333 -5.59 -35.89 11.32
CA SER A 333 -5.86 -37.10 12.09
C SER A 333 -4.55 -37.84 12.36
N SER A 334 -4.12 -37.89 13.62
CA SER A 334 -3.12 -38.86 14.08
C SER A 334 -3.72 -39.73 15.18
N SER A 335 -4.26 -40.87 14.77
CA SER A 335 -4.40 -42.07 15.57
C SER A 335 -3.02 -42.70 15.76
N GLN A 336 -2.70 -43.16 16.99
CA GLN A 336 -2.10 -44.47 17.30
C GLN A 336 -1.59 -44.55 18.75
N GLY A 337 -2.06 -45.57 19.48
CA GLY A 337 -1.24 -46.76 19.73
C GLY A 337 -0.13 -46.71 20.77
N THR A 338 -0.40 -47.37 21.90
CA THR A 338 0.47 -47.83 22.99
C THR A 338 1.68 -48.68 22.55
N ALA A 339 2.84 -48.54 23.22
CA ALA A 339 3.75 -49.65 23.56
C ALA A 339 4.77 -49.26 24.67
N LYS A 340 4.91 -50.14 25.68
CA LYS A 340 5.94 -50.17 26.74
C LYS A 340 7.23 -50.82 26.24
N ALA A 341 8.39 -50.43 26.77
CA ALA A 341 9.46 -51.34 27.20
C ALA A 341 10.47 -50.61 28.12
N THR A 342 11.04 -51.39 29.04
CA THR A 342 11.79 -51.02 30.26
C THR A 342 13.31 -51.25 30.09
N GLU A 343 14.09 -50.70 31.05
CA GLU A 343 15.43 -51.11 31.54
C GLU A 343 16.65 -50.92 30.62
N GLU A 344 17.56 -49.98 30.92
CA GLU A 344 18.65 -49.98 31.93
C GLU A 344 19.93 -50.71 31.46
N GLY A 345 21.06 -50.00 31.53
CA GLY A 345 22.39 -50.49 31.17
C GLY A 345 23.46 -49.39 31.25
N GLN A 346 23.92 -49.08 32.46
CA GLN A 346 25.06 -48.22 32.74
C GLN A 346 26.37 -48.88 32.27
N ALA A 347 27.24 -48.10 31.61
CA ALA A 347 28.70 -48.06 31.75
C ALA A 347 29.40 -47.68 30.43
N ALA A 348 29.61 -46.37 30.22
CA ALA A 348 30.72 -45.88 29.39
C ALA A 348 31.06 -44.46 29.84
N LEU A 349 32.28 -44.30 30.35
CA LEU A 349 32.88 -43.08 30.84
C LEU A 349 33.23 -42.18 29.63
N LEU A 350 32.20 -41.67 28.93
CA LEU A 350 32.34 -40.86 27.73
C LEU A 350 32.55 -39.41 28.10
N LYS A 351 33.69 -38.85 27.68
CA LYS A 351 33.82 -37.40 27.45
C LYS A 351 32.57 -36.95 26.71
N LYS A 352 31.79 -36.06 27.31
CA LYS A 352 30.60 -35.52 26.65
C LYS A 352 31.07 -34.49 25.63
N ASP A 353 30.96 -34.81 24.35
CA ASP A 353 31.26 -33.88 23.26
C ASP A 353 30.04 -33.02 22.92
N CYS A 354 30.26 -31.84 22.34
CA CYS A 354 29.17 -30.93 21.98
C CYS A 354 28.37 -31.50 20.80
N TRP A 355 27.08 -31.83 20.99
CA TRP A 355 26.24 -32.48 19.95
C TRP A 355 26.02 -31.65 18.67
N ILE A 356 26.36 -30.36 18.68
CA ILE A 356 26.26 -29.48 17.50
C ILE A 356 27.53 -29.49 16.65
N CYS A 357 28.72 -29.39 17.27
CA CYS A 357 29.97 -29.18 16.55
C CYS A 357 30.94 -30.36 16.63
N TYR A 358 30.77 -31.28 17.58
CA TYR A 358 31.61 -32.47 17.80
C TYR A 358 33.12 -32.17 17.81
N ASP A 359 33.50 -30.96 18.20
CA ASP A 359 34.88 -30.47 18.18
C ASP A 359 35.48 -30.59 19.60
N PRO A 360 36.41 -31.52 19.84
CA PRO A 360 37.00 -31.78 21.15
C PRO A 360 38.13 -30.80 21.53
N ASP A 361 38.63 -30.01 20.56
CA ASP A 361 39.77 -29.10 20.77
C ASP A 361 39.34 -27.68 21.20
N LYS A 362 38.03 -27.43 21.25
CA LYS A 362 37.47 -26.14 21.66
C LYS A 362 37.48 -26.00 23.18
N THR A 363 38.17 -24.99 23.70
CA THR A 363 38.35 -24.74 25.15
C THR A 363 37.12 -24.13 25.85
N GLU A 364 36.00 -23.98 25.17
CA GLU A 364 34.76 -23.46 25.75
C GLU A 364 34.08 -24.54 26.62
N PRO A 365 33.59 -24.22 27.84
CA PRO A 365 32.94 -25.20 28.69
C PRO A 365 31.61 -25.68 28.08
N LEU A 366 31.35 -26.99 28.19
CA LEU A 366 30.06 -27.58 27.81
C LEU A 366 29.01 -27.25 28.87
N ILE A 367 27.81 -26.90 28.40
CA ILE A 367 26.64 -26.65 29.22
C ILE A 367 25.58 -27.74 29.01
N GLN A 368 24.78 -28.00 30.06
CA GLN A 368 23.59 -28.85 30.00
C GLN A 368 22.32 -28.00 30.17
N PRO A 369 21.75 -27.47 29.07
CA PRO A 369 20.66 -26.48 29.12
C PRO A 369 19.27 -27.11 29.30
N CYS A 370 19.13 -28.43 29.18
CA CYS A 370 17.87 -29.15 29.26
C CYS A 370 18.01 -30.52 29.94
N LYS A 371 16.89 -31.19 30.20
CA LYS A 371 16.84 -32.48 30.90
C LYS A 371 17.04 -33.70 29.98
N CYS A 372 17.58 -33.49 28.78
CA CYS A 372 17.90 -34.59 27.88
C CYS A 372 19.04 -35.45 28.45
N THR A 373 18.98 -36.76 28.22
CA THR A 373 20.00 -37.73 28.64
C THR A 373 20.80 -38.24 27.43
N GLY A 374 22.06 -38.62 27.63
CA GLY A 374 22.96 -39.08 26.56
C GLY A 374 23.66 -37.93 25.82
N ASP A 375 24.04 -38.17 24.56
CA ASP A 375 24.90 -37.27 23.77
C ASP A 375 24.22 -35.93 23.45
N VAL A 376 22.89 -35.91 23.34
CA VAL A 376 22.09 -34.70 23.03
C VAL A 376 21.98 -33.73 24.23
N SER A 377 22.60 -34.07 25.37
CA SER A 377 22.52 -33.27 26.60
C SER A 377 23.57 -32.16 26.71
N SER A 378 24.69 -32.27 25.99
CA SER A 378 25.88 -31.44 26.23
C SER A 378 26.24 -30.60 25.00
N VAL A 379 26.39 -29.30 25.19
CA VAL A 379 26.56 -28.36 24.07
C VAL A 379 27.39 -27.15 24.50
N HIS A 380 28.19 -26.55 23.61
CA HIS A 380 28.81 -25.26 23.89
C HIS A 380 27.75 -24.14 23.93
N HIS A 381 27.96 -23.15 24.80
CA HIS A 381 27.06 -22.00 24.94
C HIS A 381 26.84 -21.27 23.59
N GLU A 382 27.92 -21.00 22.86
CA GLU A 382 27.87 -20.30 21.57
C GLU A 382 27.25 -21.15 20.45
N CYS A 383 27.45 -22.48 20.47
CA CYS A 383 26.85 -23.39 19.49
C CYS A 383 25.33 -23.46 19.65
N LEU A 384 24.84 -23.60 20.89
CA LEU A 384 23.40 -23.62 21.18
C LEU A 384 22.75 -22.28 20.84
N ARG A 385 23.41 -21.18 21.18
CA ARG A 385 22.97 -19.82 20.87
C ARG A 385 22.76 -19.63 19.36
N ARG A 386 23.76 -19.99 18.54
CA ARG A 386 23.66 -19.89 17.07
C ARG A 386 22.53 -20.77 16.51
N TRP A 387 22.41 -21.99 17.01
CA TRP A 387 21.38 -22.95 16.58
C TRP A 387 19.94 -22.45 16.85
N LEU A 388 19.70 -21.88 18.03
CA LEU A 388 18.40 -21.30 18.39
C LEU A 388 18.04 -20.13 17.47
N VAL A 389 19.04 -19.30 17.13
CA VAL A 389 18.86 -18.12 16.28
C VAL A 389 18.54 -18.49 14.84
N GLU A 390 19.26 -19.47 14.29
CA GLU A 390 19.01 -19.95 12.93
C GLU A 390 17.64 -20.64 12.85
N SER A 391 17.25 -21.37 13.89
CA SER A 391 15.92 -21.99 13.98
C SER A 391 14.77 -20.98 14.11
N CYS A 392 15.00 -19.82 14.74
CA CYS A 392 14.01 -18.74 14.84
C CYS A 392 13.79 -17.98 13.52
N SER A 393 14.77 -17.98 12.61
CA SER A 393 14.63 -17.27 11.33
C SER A 393 13.60 -17.90 10.37
N LYS A 394 13.17 -19.13 10.64
CA LYS A 394 12.23 -19.91 9.79
C LYS A 394 10.80 -19.99 10.35
N SER A 395 10.54 -19.50 11.56
CA SER A 395 9.22 -19.54 12.21
C SER A 395 9.08 -18.38 13.22
N ASP A 396 7.97 -17.64 13.16
CA ASP A 396 7.74 -16.40 13.93
C ASP A 396 7.74 -16.55 15.46
N ASP A 397 7.74 -17.77 16.00
CA ASP A 397 7.81 -18.03 17.43
C ASP A 397 9.23 -18.41 17.87
N VAL A 398 9.79 -17.63 18.80
CA VAL A 398 11.06 -17.92 19.46
C VAL A 398 10.86 -19.13 20.37
N LEU A 399 11.13 -20.33 19.85
CA LEU A 399 11.13 -21.59 20.62
C LEU A 399 12.30 -21.60 21.61
N LEU A 400 12.12 -20.94 22.76
CA LEU A 400 13.01 -20.99 23.92
C LEU A 400 12.85 -22.29 24.73
N LYS A 401 12.59 -23.41 24.04
CA LYS A 401 12.40 -24.71 24.65
C LYS A 401 13.08 -25.80 23.83
N CYS A 402 13.49 -26.86 24.50
CA CYS A 402 14.16 -27.98 23.85
C CYS A 402 13.17 -28.75 22.96
N LYS A 403 13.50 -29.01 21.68
CA LYS A 403 12.63 -29.77 20.77
C LYS A 403 12.45 -31.24 21.16
N VAL A 404 13.38 -31.79 21.93
CA VAL A 404 13.39 -33.20 22.34
C VAL A 404 12.59 -33.43 23.62
N CYS A 405 12.93 -32.73 24.71
CA CYS A 405 12.28 -32.91 26.02
C CYS A 405 11.23 -31.84 26.37
N ASP A 406 10.97 -30.88 25.49
CA ASP A 406 10.08 -29.72 25.68
C ASP A 406 10.38 -28.82 26.90
N ALA A 407 11.51 -29.03 27.58
CA ALA A 407 11.91 -28.22 28.73
C ALA A 407 12.24 -26.78 28.29
N PRO A 408 11.72 -25.75 28.99
CA PRO A 408 12.04 -24.36 28.71
C PRO A 408 13.49 -24.06 29.10
N TYR A 409 14.21 -23.32 28.24
CA TYR A 409 15.56 -22.84 28.52
C TYR A 409 15.51 -21.60 29.42
N GLU A 410 16.29 -21.59 30.50
CA GLU A 410 16.43 -20.42 31.37
C GLU A 410 17.38 -19.38 30.75
N VAL A 411 16.81 -18.26 30.32
CA VAL A 411 17.55 -17.20 29.63
C VAL A 411 17.56 -15.92 30.46
N LYS A 412 18.76 -15.48 30.87
CA LYS A 412 18.96 -14.12 31.38
C LYS A 412 19.20 -13.20 30.18
N ARG A 413 18.20 -12.37 29.85
CA ARG A 413 18.38 -11.26 28.91
C ARG A 413 19.17 -10.17 29.63
N THR A 414 20.42 -9.96 29.25
CA THR A 414 21.15 -8.77 29.72
C THR A 414 20.58 -7.56 28.99
N SER A 415 20.17 -6.52 29.73
CA SER A 415 19.63 -5.26 29.17
C SER A 415 20.68 -4.43 28.43
N LYS A 416 21.96 -4.81 28.50
CA LYS A 416 23.04 -4.19 27.75
C LYS A 416 23.11 -4.81 26.35
N LEU A 417 22.66 -4.04 25.37
CA LEU A 417 22.88 -4.32 23.96
C LEU A 417 24.33 -3.96 23.64
N ASP A 418 25.17 -4.97 23.39
CA ASP A 418 26.55 -4.76 22.95
C ASP A 418 26.56 -4.40 21.46
N TRP A 419 26.29 -3.12 21.16
CA TRP A 419 26.22 -2.57 19.80
C TRP A 419 27.52 -2.76 19.00
N GLU A 420 28.65 -2.87 19.67
CA GLU A 420 29.97 -3.06 19.06
C GLU A 420 30.09 -4.39 18.29
N LYS A 421 29.36 -5.42 18.70
CA LYS A 421 29.35 -6.73 18.02
C LYS A 421 28.31 -6.81 16.89
N GLY A 422 27.30 -5.94 16.90
CA GLY A 422 26.24 -5.91 15.88
C GLY A 422 26.62 -5.17 14.61
N PHE A 423 27.45 -4.12 14.71
CA PHE A 423 27.83 -3.27 13.60
C PHE A 423 29.23 -3.58 13.06
N THR A 424 29.33 -4.58 12.18
CA THR A 424 30.57 -4.90 11.45
C THR A 424 30.98 -3.75 10.49
N VAL A 425 32.28 -3.60 10.20
CA VAL A 425 32.82 -2.62 9.22
C VAL A 425 32.14 -2.73 7.85
N GLN A 426 31.78 -3.95 7.42
CA GLN A 426 31.02 -4.18 6.19
C GLN A 426 29.60 -3.58 6.21
N HIS A 427 28.94 -3.53 7.37
CA HIS A 427 27.62 -2.90 7.51
C HIS A 427 27.73 -1.37 7.40
N TRP A 428 28.72 -0.78 8.07
CA TRP A 428 28.99 0.66 7.97
C TRP A 428 29.34 1.08 6.55
N ALA A 429 30.20 0.33 5.85
CA ALA A 429 30.54 0.59 4.45
C ALA A 429 29.30 0.56 3.55
N LYS A 430 28.43 -0.45 3.69
CA LYS A 430 27.16 -0.53 2.94
C LYS A 430 26.23 0.64 3.25
N THR A 431 26.09 1.02 4.52
CA THR A 431 25.26 2.17 4.93
C THR A 431 25.79 3.48 4.33
N VAL A 432 27.10 3.72 4.38
CA VAL A 432 27.73 4.92 3.80
C VAL A 432 27.53 4.97 2.28
N ILE A 433 27.71 3.85 1.57
CA ILE A 433 27.47 3.77 0.12
C ILE A 433 26.00 4.09 -0.22
N LEU A 434 25.05 3.53 0.53
CA LEU A 434 23.62 3.77 0.28
C LEU A 434 23.21 5.22 0.57
N VAL A 435 23.71 5.81 1.65
CA VAL A 435 23.42 7.21 2.01
C VAL A 435 24.05 8.18 1.00
N THR A 436 25.29 7.93 0.58
CA THR A 436 25.95 8.76 -0.44
C THR A 436 25.22 8.68 -1.78
N LEU A 437 24.80 7.48 -2.20
CA LEU A 437 23.99 7.31 -3.41
C LEU A 437 22.67 8.10 -3.32
N MET A 438 21.99 8.07 -2.17
CA MET A 438 20.74 8.82 -1.94
C MET A 438 20.94 10.35 -2.00
N CYS A 439 22.08 10.85 -1.50
CA CYS A 439 22.41 12.27 -1.56
C CYS A 439 22.76 12.71 -2.98
N ILE A 440 23.55 11.91 -3.70
CA ILE A 440 23.95 12.19 -5.09
C ILE A 440 22.73 12.21 -6.01
N THR A 441 21.81 11.26 -5.84
CA THR A 441 20.59 11.21 -6.66
C THR A 441 19.69 12.41 -6.40
N GLY A 442 19.52 12.83 -5.14
CA GLY A 442 18.81 14.07 -4.80
C GLY A 442 19.46 15.32 -5.40
N ALA A 443 20.78 15.46 -5.28
CA ALA A 443 21.53 16.60 -5.83
C ALA A 443 21.48 16.65 -7.36
N SER A 444 21.68 15.51 -8.03
CA SER A 444 21.58 15.42 -9.49
C SER A 444 20.17 15.75 -10.00
N ALA A 445 19.13 15.28 -9.31
CA ALA A 445 17.75 15.60 -9.66
C ALA A 445 17.45 17.09 -9.52
N TRP A 446 17.91 17.72 -8.43
CA TRP A 446 17.79 19.16 -8.23
C TRP A 446 18.45 19.95 -9.38
N VAL A 447 19.68 19.60 -9.73
CA VAL A 447 20.44 20.27 -10.81
C VAL A 447 19.75 20.10 -12.17
N ILE A 448 19.29 18.89 -12.50
CA ILE A 448 18.60 18.60 -13.76
C ILE A 448 17.26 19.36 -13.85
N ILE A 449 16.50 19.44 -12.76
CA ILE A 449 15.25 20.20 -12.71
C ILE A 449 15.47 21.69 -12.98
N GLN A 450 16.61 22.24 -12.51
CA GLN A 450 16.97 23.64 -12.77
C GLN A 450 17.47 23.86 -14.20
N LEU A 451 18.21 22.90 -14.77
CA LEU A 451 18.81 23.02 -16.12
C LEU A 451 17.78 22.89 -17.25
N TYR A 452 16.81 21.99 -17.12
CA TYR A 452 15.83 21.73 -18.17
C TYR A 452 14.52 22.45 -17.88
N VAL A 453 13.99 23.21 -18.84
CA VAL A 453 12.66 23.86 -18.74
C VAL A 453 11.53 22.90 -19.13
N ASP A 454 11.86 21.83 -19.85
CA ASP A 454 10.88 20.87 -20.34
C ASP A 454 10.15 20.12 -19.19
N PRO A 455 8.80 20.16 -19.14
CA PRO A 455 8.03 19.54 -18.06
C PRO A 455 8.21 18.02 -17.98
N ILE A 456 8.36 17.34 -19.12
CA ILE A 456 8.48 15.87 -19.17
C ILE A 456 9.81 15.45 -18.55
N VAL A 457 10.89 16.14 -18.90
CA VAL A 457 12.23 15.87 -18.34
C VAL A 457 12.23 16.07 -16.83
N ARG A 458 11.59 17.13 -16.31
CA ARG A 458 11.50 17.39 -14.86
C ARG A 458 10.75 16.29 -14.12
N VAL A 459 9.58 15.91 -14.63
CA VAL A 459 8.75 14.87 -14.01
C VAL A 459 9.46 13.52 -14.01
N LEU A 460 10.08 13.13 -15.14
CA LEU A 460 10.84 11.89 -15.22
C LEU A 460 12.01 11.88 -14.24
N THR A 461 12.76 12.99 -14.17
CA THR A 461 13.89 13.14 -13.25
C THR A 461 13.46 13.01 -11.79
N ALA A 462 12.39 13.71 -11.40
CA ALA A 462 11.82 13.61 -10.06
C ALA A 462 11.35 12.18 -9.76
N GLY A 463 10.68 11.53 -10.71
CA GLY A 463 10.23 10.15 -10.59
C GLY A 463 11.37 9.16 -10.37
N PHE A 464 12.43 9.22 -11.18
CA PHE A 464 13.62 8.37 -11.01
C PHE A 464 14.32 8.60 -9.67
N ALA A 465 14.44 9.86 -9.23
CA ALA A 465 15.05 10.19 -7.95
C ALA A 465 14.28 9.58 -6.77
N VAL A 466 12.94 9.64 -6.79
CA VAL A 466 12.08 9.04 -5.77
C VAL A 466 12.21 7.52 -5.75
N ILE A 467 12.24 6.86 -6.91
CA ILE A 467 12.39 5.40 -7.00
C ILE A 467 13.75 4.97 -6.44
N ILE A 468 14.83 5.65 -6.83
CA ILE A 468 16.18 5.33 -6.32
C ILE A 468 16.25 5.59 -4.82
N GLY A 469 15.68 6.69 -4.34
CA GLY A 469 15.57 7.00 -2.91
C GLY A 469 14.82 5.91 -2.15
N TYR A 470 13.68 5.44 -2.65
CA TYR A 470 12.90 4.36 -2.06
C TYR A 470 13.70 3.05 -1.99
N VAL A 471 14.39 2.67 -3.07
CA VAL A 471 15.23 1.46 -3.10
C VAL A 471 16.37 1.58 -2.08
N CYS A 472 17.02 2.74 -1.99
CA CYS A 472 18.07 2.99 -1.00
C CYS A 472 17.54 2.85 0.43
N VAL A 473 16.38 3.44 0.74
CA VAL A 473 15.74 3.35 2.06
C VAL A 473 15.37 1.91 2.40
N LYS A 474 14.82 1.15 1.43
CA LYS A 474 14.46 -0.26 1.65
C LYS A 474 15.71 -1.11 1.97
N LEU A 475 16.77 -0.96 1.18
CA LEU A 475 18.03 -1.67 1.41
C LEU A 475 18.68 -1.28 2.74
N LEU A 476 18.58 0.00 3.13
CA LEU A 476 19.02 0.48 4.44
C LEU A 476 18.20 -0.14 5.57
N GLY A 477 16.89 -0.30 5.39
CA GLY A 477 15.98 -0.99 6.31
C GLY A 477 16.34 -2.47 6.51
N GLU A 478 16.57 -3.22 5.42
CA GLU A 478 16.98 -4.62 5.50
C GLU A 478 18.37 -4.78 6.16
N ASN A 479 19.31 -3.88 5.86
CA ASN A 479 20.65 -3.87 6.44
C ASN A 479 20.62 -3.56 7.96
N THR A 480 19.82 -2.57 8.37
CA THR A 480 19.64 -2.18 9.79
C THR A 480 18.88 -3.25 10.58
N PHE A 481 17.86 -3.88 9.99
CA PHE A 481 17.15 -5.00 10.62
C PHE A 481 18.09 -6.18 10.86
N THR A 482 18.94 -6.52 9.90
CA THR A 482 19.94 -7.60 10.04
C THR A 482 20.94 -7.28 11.15
N ALA A 483 21.44 -6.04 11.23
CA ALA A 483 22.33 -5.60 12.30
C ALA A 483 21.65 -5.63 13.68
N TYR A 484 20.38 -5.20 13.76
CA TYR A 484 19.58 -5.26 14.98
C TYR A 484 19.35 -6.70 15.46
N GLN A 485 19.02 -7.62 14.56
CA GLN A 485 18.88 -9.04 14.90
C GLN A 485 20.20 -9.61 15.44
N ARG A 486 21.34 -9.28 14.82
CA ARG A 486 22.67 -9.71 15.31
C ARG A 486 22.99 -9.14 16.69
N ALA A 487 22.74 -7.86 16.92
CA ALA A 487 22.93 -7.23 18.23
C ALA A 487 22.01 -7.84 19.31
N LYS A 488 20.73 -8.06 18.98
CA LYS A 488 19.76 -8.74 19.86
C LYS A 488 20.23 -10.14 20.22
N VAL A 489 20.70 -10.91 19.24
CA VAL A 489 21.24 -12.25 19.44
C VAL A 489 22.45 -12.21 20.37
N SER A 490 23.34 -11.22 20.22
CA SER A 490 24.53 -11.03 21.06
C SER A 490 24.23 -10.64 22.52
N SER A 491 22.98 -10.32 22.87
CA SER A 491 22.53 -10.03 24.24
C SER A 491 21.90 -11.23 25.00
N ILE A 492 21.71 -12.37 24.34
CA ILE A 492 21.11 -13.57 24.94
C ILE A 492 22.16 -14.41 25.67
N ASN A 493 22.10 -14.45 27.01
CA ASN A 493 22.90 -15.37 27.82
C ASN A 493 22.00 -16.47 28.44
N ILE A 494 22.29 -17.73 28.09
CA ILE A 494 21.62 -18.91 28.64
C ILE A 494 22.36 -19.30 29.92
N VAL A 495 21.64 -19.37 31.05
CA VAL A 495 22.23 -19.76 32.34
C VAL A 495 22.11 -21.26 32.48
N THR A 496 23.17 -21.90 32.98
CA THR A 496 23.16 -23.34 33.31
C THR A 496 23.17 -23.47 34.83
N SER A 497 22.31 -24.33 35.36
CA SER A 497 22.06 -24.50 36.81
C SER A 497 23.25 -25.01 37.63
N GLU A 498 24.43 -25.25 37.04
CA GLU A 498 25.58 -25.86 37.72
C GLU A 498 26.66 -24.87 38.17
N LEU A 499 26.65 -23.62 37.70
CA LEU A 499 27.69 -22.63 38.06
C LEU A 499 27.42 -21.85 39.35
N ASP A 500 26.17 -21.79 39.82
CA ASP A 500 25.80 -21.10 41.07
C ASP A 500 26.10 -21.97 42.32
N VAL A 501 26.40 -23.26 42.12
CA VAL A 501 26.80 -24.17 43.20
C VAL A 501 28.30 -24.06 43.48
N THR A 502 29.13 -23.87 42.44
CA THR A 502 30.59 -23.76 42.58
C THR A 502 31.03 -22.41 43.16
N GLU A 503 30.34 -21.31 42.86
CA GLU A 503 30.65 -19.99 43.45
C GLU A 503 30.23 -19.90 44.93
N LYS A 504 29.12 -20.54 45.32
CA LYS A 504 28.70 -20.69 46.73
C LYS A 504 29.56 -21.68 47.52
N LEU A 505 30.06 -22.75 46.90
CA LEU A 505 30.97 -23.69 47.57
C LEU A 505 32.36 -23.07 47.80
N ASN A 506 32.85 -22.24 46.87
CA ASN A 506 34.14 -21.58 47.04
C ASN A 506 34.12 -20.47 48.10
N THR A 507 32.97 -19.85 48.39
CA THR A 507 32.84 -18.89 49.50
C THR A 507 32.64 -19.57 50.86
N ILE A 508 32.04 -20.77 50.91
CA ILE A 508 31.85 -21.52 52.16
C ILE A 508 33.14 -22.24 52.62
N CYS A 509 34.02 -22.63 51.69
CA CYS A 509 35.29 -23.30 52.02
C CYS A 509 36.40 -22.37 52.56
N GLN A 510 36.20 -21.05 52.63
CA GLN A 510 37.17 -20.12 53.23
C GLN A 510 36.97 -19.86 54.74
N ASP A 511 35.84 -20.25 55.33
CA ASP A 511 35.48 -19.91 56.73
C ASP A 511 35.62 -21.07 57.75
N VAL A 512 36.53 -22.03 57.51
CA VAL A 512 36.94 -22.98 58.55
C VAL A 512 38.46 -23.03 58.64
N THR A 513 39.05 -22.02 59.27
CA THR A 513 40.33 -22.19 59.98
C THR A 513 40.00 -22.44 61.45
N CYS A 514 40.29 -23.66 61.91
CA CYS A 514 40.23 -24.00 63.33
C CYS A 514 41.34 -23.26 64.08
N ASN A 515 41.01 -22.69 65.22
CA ASN A 515 41.93 -22.51 66.35
C ASN A 515 41.44 -23.39 67.49
#